data_AF-A0A0S8FQH6-F1
#
_entry.id   AF-A0A0S8FQH6-F1
#
_cell.length_a   1.000
_cell.length_b   1.000
_cell.length_c   1.000
_cell.angle_alpha   90.00
_cell.angle_beta   90.00
_cell.angle_gamma   90.00
#
_symmetry.space_group_name_H-M   'P 1'
#
loop_
_entity.id
_entity.type
_entity.pdbx_description
1 polymer ?
#
loop_
_entity_poly.entity_id
_entity_poly.type
_entity_poly.pdbx_seq_one_letter_code
_entity_poly.pdbx_strand_id
1 'polypeptide(L)'
;MKKWLRRIRGAIGMGLTWALAWFGAGMVLLLVVGFGAADVPFPLGFGLLGFFAGVAFSAVLVLAEGRRRFDQMSLPRFAAWGGLGGLVLSGIFVPVAGLGADVLLVLGPVFALAGAACAAGSLALARMAEDRELPDAGIDVSEIGLTEEEERELLGDGG
;
A
#
# COMPACT_ATOMS: atom_id res chain seq x y z
N MET A 1 18.29 0.87 -10.77
CA MET A 1 17.34 1.91 -11.23
C MET A 1 16.29 1.40 -12.23
N LYS A 2 16.66 0.65 -13.29
CA LYS A 2 15.72 0.18 -14.35
C LYS A 2 14.53 -0.67 -13.85
N LYS A 3 14.70 -1.55 -12.85
CA LYS A 3 13.61 -2.36 -12.25
C LYS A 3 12.59 -1.50 -11.47
N TRP A 4 13.08 -0.51 -10.73
CA TRP A 4 12.24 0.36 -9.89
C TRP A 4 11.41 1.33 -10.75
N LEU A 5 12.02 1.86 -11.81
CA LEU A 5 11.32 2.68 -12.80
C LEU A 5 10.17 1.93 -13.50
N ARG A 6 10.36 0.63 -13.80
CA ARG A 6 9.31 -0.22 -14.40
C ARG A 6 8.12 -0.43 -13.45
N ARG A 7 8.38 -0.60 -12.16
CA ARG A 7 7.33 -0.74 -11.15
C ARG A 7 6.54 0.55 -10.96
N ILE A 8 7.22 1.70 -10.90
CA ILE A 8 6.57 3.01 -10.81
C ILE A 8 5.74 3.27 -12.07
N ARG A 9 6.27 2.98 -13.27
CA ARG A 9 5.50 3.07 -14.52
C ARG A 9 4.30 2.13 -14.54
N GLY A 10 4.40 0.93 -13.96
CA GLY A 10 3.29 0.00 -13.81
C GLY A 10 2.18 0.57 -12.91
N ALA A 11 2.54 1.10 -11.74
CA ALA A 11 1.59 1.71 -10.82
C ALA A 11 0.92 2.97 -11.39
N ILE A 12 1.69 3.83 -12.07
CA ILE A 12 1.15 5.00 -12.78
C ILE A 12 0.23 4.55 -13.91
N GLY A 13 0.63 3.54 -14.69
CA GLY A 13 -0.19 2.99 -15.77
C GLY A 13 -1.53 2.45 -15.26
N MET A 14 -1.52 1.66 -14.20
CA MET A 14 -2.75 1.14 -13.57
C MET A 14 -3.62 2.27 -13.00
N GLY A 15 -3.00 3.23 -12.31
CA GLY A 15 -3.69 4.44 -11.86
C GLY A 15 -4.39 5.15 -13.00
N LEU A 16 -3.69 5.42 -14.11
CA LEU A 16 -4.27 6.09 -15.28
C LEU A 16 -5.39 5.28 -15.94
N THR A 17 -5.24 3.96 -16.05
CA THR A 17 -6.29 3.08 -16.58
C THR A 17 -7.56 3.15 -15.72
N TRP A 18 -7.40 3.09 -14.40
CA TRP A 18 -8.52 3.23 -13.48
C TRP A 18 -9.10 4.64 -13.48
N ALA A 19 -8.27 5.66 -13.58
CA ALA A 19 -8.70 7.05 -13.71
C ALA A 19 -9.60 7.23 -14.92
N LEU A 20 -9.20 6.66 -16.06
CA LEU A 20 -9.98 6.73 -17.29
C LEU A 20 -11.32 6.01 -17.16
N ALA A 21 -11.33 4.81 -16.55
CA ALA A 21 -12.54 4.05 -16.30
C ALA A 21 -13.53 4.83 -15.40
N TRP A 22 -13.05 5.35 -14.28
CA TRP A 22 -13.87 6.12 -13.35
C TRP A 22 -14.26 7.50 -13.88
N PHE A 23 -13.41 8.15 -14.69
CA PHE A 23 -13.76 9.36 -15.42
C PHE A 23 -14.96 9.11 -16.34
N GLY A 24 -14.97 7.98 -17.06
CA GLY A 24 -16.12 7.55 -17.85
C GLY A 24 -17.39 7.41 -17.02
N ALA A 25 -17.30 6.79 -15.83
CA ALA A 25 -18.42 6.71 -14.90
C ALA A 25 -18.91 8.09 -14.42
N GLY A 26 -18.00 9.01 -14.10
CA GLY A 26 -18.33 10.39 -13.75
C GLY A 26 -18.95 11.18 -14.92
N MET A 27 -18.58 10.85 -16.17
CA MET A 27 -19.21 11.41 -17.37
C MET A 27 -20.65 10.93 -17.52
N VAL A 28 -20.90 9.64 -17.33
CA VAL A 28 -22.27 9.11 -17.33
C VAL A 28 -23.10 9.78 -16.24
N LEU A 29 -22.54 9.92 -15.04
CA LEU A 29 -23.22 10.58 -13.93
C LEU A 29 -23.57 12.03 -14.27
N LEU A 30 -22.62 12.81 -14.80
CA LEU A 30 -22.84 14.19 -15.24
C LEU A 30 -24.00 14.29 -16.24
N LEU A 31 -24.11 13.35 -17.19
CA LEU A 31 -25.20 13.33 -18.17
C LEU A 31 -26.55 13.01 -17.55
N VAL A 32 -26.58 12.25 -16.44
CA VAL A 32 -27.81 11.92 -15.71
C VAL A 32 -28.28 13.08 -14.83
N VAL A 33 -27.36 13.72 -14.09
CA VAL A 33 -27.73 14.76 -13.11
C VAL A 33 -27.67 16.19 -13.67
N GLY A 34 -27.02 16.39 -14.81
CA GLY A 34 -26.91 17.67 -15.50
C GLY A 34 -25.68 18.51 -15.09
N PHE A 35 -25.35 19.48 -15.94
CA PHE A 35 -24.26 20.44 -15.69
C PHE A 35 -24.63 21.39 -14.55
N GLY A 36 -23.70 21.62 -13.62
CA GLY A 36 -23.88 22.52 -12.47
C GLY A 36 -24.49 21.86 -11.22
N ALA A 37 -24.71 20.54 -11.23
CA ALA A 37 -25.22 19.83 -10.06
C ALA A 37 -24.20 19.66 -8.91
N ALA A 38 -22.91 19.94 -9.14
CA ALA A 38 -21.87 19.96 -8.12
C ALA A 38 -20.79 21.00 -8.46
N ASP A 39 -20.17 21.56 -7.42
CA ASP A 39 -19.05 22.51 -7.54
C ASP A 39 -17.80 21.85 -8.16
N VAL A 40 -17.64 20.54 -7.95
CA VAL A 40 -16.58 19.74 -8.56
C VAL A 40 -17.14 18.98 -9.76
N PRO A 41 -16.54 19.10 -10.96
CA PRO A 41 -16.97 18.34 -12.12
C PRO A 41 -16.90 16.82 -11.86
N PHE A 42 -18.04 16.13 -11.91
CA PHE A 42 -18.14 14.69 -11.65
C PHE A 42 -17.10 13.83 -12.39
N PRO A 43 -16.82 14.05 -13.70
CA PRO A 43 -15.81 13.26 -14.41
C PRO A 43 -14.41 13.40 -13.79
N LEU A 44 -14.04 14.62 -13.39
CA LEU A 44 -12.74 14.90 -12.79
C LEU A 44 -12.64 14.32 -11.37
N GLY A 45 -13.67 14.50 -10.55
CA GLY A 45 -13.71 13.93 -9.19
C GLY A 45 -13.61 12.40 -9.20
N PHE A 46 -14.40 11.75 -10.06
CA PHE A 46 -14.39 10.30 -10.19
C PHE A 46 -13.08 9.79 -10.81
N GLY A 47 -12.55 10.46 -11.84
CA GLY A 47 -11.27 10.09 -12.44
C GLY A 47 -10.12 10.16 -11.44
N LEU A 48 -10.11 11.18 -10.58
CA LEU A 48 -9.12 11.31 -9.52
C LEU A 48 -9.24 10.20 -8.47
N LEU A 49 -10.47 9.87 -8.05
CA LEU A 49 -10.74 8.74 -7.16
C LEU A 49 -10.24 7.43 -7.77
N GLY A 50 -10.56 7.20 -9.05
CA GLY A 50 -10.11 6.03 -9.79
C GLY A 50 -8.59 5.93 -9.86
N PHE A 51 -7.91 7.05 -10.10
CA PHE A 51 -6.44 7.09 -10.10
C PHE A 51 -5.86 6.59 -8.78
N PHE A 52 -6.29 7.14 -7.65
CA PHE A 52 -5.76 6.75 -6.35
C PHE A 52 -6.14 5.33 -5.96
N ALA A 53 -7.35 4.89 -6.28
CA ALA A 53 -7.76 3.51 -6.07
C ALA A 53 -6.89 2.54 -6.90
N GLY A 54 -6.57 2.87 -8.16
CA GLY A 54 -5.71 2.06 -9.02
C GLY A 54 -4.24 2.02 -8.55
N VAL A 55 -3.71 3.15 -8.05
CA VAL A 55 -2.38 3.21 -7.44
C VAL A 55 -2.32 2.39 -6.15
N ALA A 56 -3.31 2.54 -5.26
CA ALA A 56 -3.41 1.78 -4.02
C ALA A 56 -3.53 0.28 -4.31
N PHE A 57 -4.37 -0.11 -5.28
CA PHE A 57 -4.50 -1.49 -5.72
C PHE A 57 -3.19 -2.06 -6.26
N SER A 58 -2.43 -1.27 -7.02
CA SER A 58 -1.10 -1.67 -7.49
C SER A 58 -0.11 -1.87 -6.34
N ALA A 59 -0.19 -1.05 -5.30
CA ALA A 59 0.63 -1.21 -4.10
C ALA A 59 0.28 -2.51 -3.37
N VAL A 60 -1.01 -2.84 -3.25
CA VAL A 60 -1.49 -4.11 -2.67
C VAL A 60 -0.96 -5.29 -3.48
N LEU A 61 -1.04 -5.26 -4.81
CA LEU A 61 -0.50 -6.33 -5.67
C LEU A 61 1.02 -6.49 -5.48
N VAL A 62 1.77 -5.38 -5.45
CA VAL A 62 3.22 -5.42 -5.22
C VAL A 62 3.58 -5.96 -3.83
N LEU A 63 2.76 -5.68 -2.81
CA LEU A 63 2.92 -6.21 -1.46
C LEU A 63 2.61 -7.71 -1.41
N ALA A 64 1.47 -8.12 -1.98
CA ALA A 64 1.04 -9.51 -2.06
C ALA A 64 2.06 -10.39 -2.82
N GLU A 65 2.61 -9.88 -3.92
CA GLU A 65 3.60 -10.59 -4.74
C GLU A 65 5.05 -10.47 -4.22
N GLY A 66 5.31 -9.65 -3.19
CA GLY A 66 6.64 -9.08 -2.94
C GLY A 66 7.19 -9.19 -1.51
N ARG A 67 6.75 -10.17 -0.71
CA ARG A 67 7.06 -10.38 0.73
C ARG A 67 8.55 -10.34 1.20
N ARG A 68 9.54 -10.05 0.36
CA ARG A 68 10.98 -10.15 0.71
C ARG A 68 11.73 -8.84 0.94
N ARG A 69 11.07 -7.67 0.92
CA ARG A 69 11.77 -6.36 0.88
C ARG A 69 11.40 -5.35 1.96
N PHE A 70 10.40 -5.65 2.78
CA PHE A 70 9.89 -4.74 3.83
C PHE A 70 10.80 -4.71 5.07
N ASP A 71 11.53 -5.80 5.30
CA ASP A 71 12.36 -5.96 6.49
C ASP A 71 13.65 -5.10 6.49
N GLN A 72 14.08 -4.59 5.33
CA GLN A 72 15.34 -3.86 5.19
C GLN A 72 15.24 -2.32 5.28
N MET A 73 14.05 -1.73 5.38
CA MET A 73 13.90 -0.26 5.45
C MET A 73 13.46 0.21 6.82
N SER A 74 14.13 1.24 7.34
CA SER A 74 13.78 1.87 8.61
C SER A 74 12.45 2.61 8.51
N LEU A 75 11.66 2.49 9.58
CA LEU A 75 10.36 3.14 9.79
C LEU A 75 10.31 4.64 9.39
N PRO A 76 11.28 5.49 9.78
CA PRO A 76 11.30 6.90 9.37
C PRO A 76 11.43 7.11 7.86
N ARG A 77 12.11 6.21 7.14
CA ARG A 77 12.24 6.31 5.67
C ARG A 77 10.91 6.01 4.98
N PHE A 78 10.13 5.07 5.53
CA PHE A 78 8.79 4.75 5.04
C PHE A 78 7.82 5.90 5.28
N ALA A 79 7.86 6.50 6.48
CA ALA A 79 7.10 7.69 6.80
C ALA A 79 7.44 8.87 5.88
N ALA A 80 8.73 9.10 5.60
CA ALA A 80 9.16 10.15 4.68
C ALA A 80 8.63 9.94 3.24
N TRP A 81 8.65 8.69 2.73
CA TRP A 81 8.05 8.37 1.43
C TRP A 81 6.54 8.53 1.42
N GLY A 82 5.87 8.11 2.49
CA GLY A 82 4.44 8.34 2.68
C GLY A 82 4.09 9.81 2.65
N GLY A 83 4.85 10.65 3.36
CA GLY A 83 4.60 12.08 3.41
C GLY A 83 4.92 12.81 2.11
N LEU A 84 5.97 12.40 1.40
CA LEU A 84 6.22 12.89 0.05
C LEU A 84 5.08 12.51 -0.90
N GLY A 85 4.56 11.28 -0.80
CA GLY A 85 3.38 10.84 -1.56
C GLY A 85 2.14 11.68 -1.23
N GLY A 86 1.92 11.99 0.04
CA GLY A 86 0.87 12.89 0.50
C GLY A 86 0.98 14.32 -0.06
N LEU A 87 2.18 14.89 -0.09
CA LEU A 87 2.42 16.22 -0.68
C LEU A 87 2.10 16.25 -2.18
N VAL A 88 2.60 15.26 -2.93
CA VAL A 88 2.31 15.14 -4.37
C VAL A 88 0.82 14.98 -4.60
N LEU A 89 0.15 14.14 -3.81
CA LEU A 89 -1.30 13.97 -3.84
C LEU A 89 -2.03 15.29 -3.62
N SER A 90 -1.64 16.06 -2.60
CA SER A 90 -2.24 17.37 -2.30
C SER A 90 -2.07 18.37 -3.45
N GLY A 91 -0.86 18.44 -4.03
CA GLY A 91 -0.57 19.30 -5.17
C GLY A 91 -1.36 18.96 -6.44
N ILE A 92 -1.84 17.73 -6.58
CA ILE A 92 -2.74 17.31 -7.66
C ILE A 92 -4.21 17.54 -7.28
N PHE A 93 -4.59 17.21 -6.04
CA PHE A 93 -5.97 17.27 -5.58
C PHE A 93 -6.53 18.69 -5.57
N VAL A 94 -5.79 19.65 -5.00
CA VAL A 94 -6.23 21.05 -4.88
C VAL A 94 -6.65 21.66 -6.23
N PRO A 95 -5.83 21.63 -7.29
CA PRO A 95 -6.24 22.22 -8.58
C PRO A 95 -7.37 21.42 -9.26
N VAL A 96 -7.40 20.10 -9.14
CA VAL A 96 -8.45 19.26 -9.76
C VAL A 96 -9.80 19.48 -9.09
N ALA A 97 -9.80 19.68 -7.77
CA ALA A 97 -11.00 20.00 -7.00
C ALA A 97 -11.44 21.48 -7.14
N GLY A 98 -10.72 22.29 -7.93
CA GLY A 98 -11.04 23.71 -8.11
C GLY A 98 -10.83 24.54 -6.84
N LEU A 99 -10.00 24.06 -5.91
CA LEU A 99 -9.73 24.72 -4.63
C LEU A 99 -8.67 25.82 -4.80
N GLY A 100 -8.77 26.87 -4.00
CA GLY A 100 -7.81 27.97 -4.00
C GLY A 100 -6.41 27.52 -3.56
N ALA A 101 -5.38 28.21 -4.07
CA ALA A 101 -3.98 27.88 -3.75
C ALA A 101 -3.64 28.10 -2.26
N ASP A 102 -4.40 28.93 -1.57
CA ASP A 102 -4.38 29.11 -0.12
C ASP A 102 -4.75 27.81 0.62
N VAL A 103 -5.67 27.01 0.07
CA VAL A 103 -6.05 25.71 0.63
C VAL A 103 -4.89 24.72 0.57
N LEU A 104 -3.99 24.83 -0.41
CA LEU A 104 -2.80 23.98 -0.51
C LEU A 104 -1.86 24.14 0.70
N LEU A 105 -1.79 25.33 1.29
CA LEU A 105 -0.97 25.59 2.48
C LEU A 105 -1.48 24.82 3.71
N VAL A 106 -2.77 24.54 3.75
CA VAL A 106 -3.41 23.75 4.83
C VAL A 106 -3.40 22.27 4.47
N LEU A 107 -3.84 21.92 3.25
CA LEU A 107 -4.00 20.54 2.82
C LEU A 107 -2.66 19.84 2.58
N GLY A 108 -1.62 20.56 2.15
CA GLY A 108 -0.28 20.03 1.90
C GLY A 108 0.31 19.33 3.12
N PRO A 109 0.49 20.03 4.26
CA PRO A 109 0.97 19.43 5.50
C PRO A 109 0.06 18.31 6.01
N VAL A 110 -1.27 18.48 5.94
CA VAL A 110 -2.24 17.46 6.39
C VAL A 110 -2.06 16.16 5.61
N PHE A 111 -1.99 16.25 4.28
CA PHE A 111 -1.81 15.08 3.43
C PHE A 111 -0.42 14.47 3.60
N ALA A 112 0.61 15.29 3.82
CA ALA A 112 1.95 14.80 4.13
C ALA A 112 1.96 13.98 5.42
N LEU A 113 1.36 14.50 6.48
CA LEU A 113 1.29 13.81 7.77
C LEU A 113 0.44 12.54 7.68
N ALA A 114 -0.71 12.60 7.01
CA ALA A 114 -1.58 11.45 6.77
C ALA A 114 -0.86 10.37 5.96
N GLY A 115 -0.20 10.75 4.86
CA GLY A 115 0.59 9.84 4.04
C GLY A 115 1.74 9.19 4.82
N ALA A 116 2.45 9.97 5.63
CA ALA A 116 3.51 9.47 6.50
C ALA A 116 2.97 8.47 7.55
N ALA A 117 1.85 8.81 8.19
CA ALA A 117 1.20 7.97 9.19
C ALA A 117 0.68 6.66 8.59
N CYS A 118 0.00 6.71 7.44
CA CYS A 118 -0.49 5.53 6.74
C CYS A 118 0.67 4.61 6.32
N ALA A 119 1.76 5.18 5.79
CA ALA A 119 2.93 4.40 5.38
C ALA A 119 3.64 3.75 6.59
N ALA A 120 3.84 4.50 7.67
CA ALA A 120 4.41 3.99 8.91
C ALA A 120 3.52 2.90 9.54
N GLY A 121 2.21 3.13 9.61
CA GLY A 121 1.22 2.19 10.14
C GLY A 121 1.15 0.89 9.33
N SER A 122 1.16 0.99 8.00
CA SER A 122 1.17 -0.19 7.12
C SER A 122 2.43 -1.03 7.31
N LEU A 123 3.60 -0.38 7.45
CA LEU A 123 4.85 -1.08 7.72
C LEU A 123 4.84 -1.73 9.11
N ALA A 124 4.31 -1.05 10.13
CA ALA A 124 4.19 -1.61 11.47
C ALA A 124 3.27 -2.83 11.50
N LEU A 125 2.13 -2.78 10.81
CA LEU A 125 1.20 -3.90 10.67
C LEU A 125 1.83 -5.07 9.90
N ALA A 126 2.56 -4.79 8.82
CA ALA A 126 3.26 -5.81 8.04
C ALA A 126 4.29 -6.57 8.90
N ARG A 127 5.10 -5.85 9.69
CA ARG A 127 6.06 -6.46 10.62
C ARG A 127 5.37 -7.29 11.69
N MET A 128 4.27 -6.80 12.26
CA MET A 128 3.51 -7.55 13.25
C MET A 128 2.92 -8.85 12.68
N ALA A 129 2.56 -8.87 11.38
CA ALA A 129 2.11 -10.07 10.70
C ALA A 129 3.25 -11.07 10.45
N GLU A 130 4.43 -10.59 10.00
CA GLU A 130 5.64 -11.42 9.84
C GLU A 130 6.10 -12.02 11.18
N ASP A 131 6.15 -11.21 12.24
CA ASP A 131 6.49 -11.65 13.60
C ASP A 131 5.48 -12.64 14.19
N ARG A 132 4.26 -12.72 13.64
CA ARG A 132 3.24 -13.72 14.03
C ARG A 132 3.29 -15.01 13.21
N GLU A 133 3.78 -14.97 11.97
CA GLU A 133 4.00 -16.16 11.14
C GLU A 133 5.26 -16.94 11.59
N LEU A 134 6.27 -16.27 12.14
CA LEU A 134 7.51 -16.92 12.64
C LEU A 134 7.31 -17.85 13.87
N PRO A 135 6.46 -17.52 14.87
CA PRO A 135 6.14 -18.41 16.00
C PRO A 135 5.46 -19.72 15.60
N ASP A 136 4.63 -19.71 14.54
CA ASP A 136 3.89 -20.90 14.07
C ASP A 136 4.76 -21.86 13.25
N ALA A 137 5.90 -21.39 12.71
CA ALA A 137 6.91 -22.25 12.08
C ALA A 137 7.94 -22.81 13.09
N GLY A 138 7.86 -22.40 14.36
CA GLY A 138 8.81 -22.73 15.42
C GLY A 138 8.36 -23.81 16.42
N ILE A 139 7.18 -24.40 16.24
CA ILE A 139 6.68 -25.54 17.02
C ILE A 139 6.41 -26.64 15.99
N ASP A 140 7.35 -27.54 15.72
CA ASP A 140 7.53 -28.75 16.52
C ASP A 140 8.96 -29.32 16.37
N VAL A 141 9.82 -29.08 17.36
CA VAL A 141 11.06 -29.86 17.58
C VAL A 141 11.14 -30.30 19.05
N SER A 142 10.03 -30.22 19.77
CA SER A 142 9.93 -30.62 21.18
C SER A 142 8.86 -31.70 21.42
N GLU A 143 8.11 -32.11 20.39
CA GLU A 143 7.21 -33.27 20.43
C GLU A 143 7.83 -34.53 19.80
N ILE A 144 9.10 -34.48 19.35
CA ILE A 144 9.93 -35.68 19.20
C ILE A 144 10.59 -35.95 20.55
N GLY A 145 9.77 -36.36 21.52
CA GLY A 145 10.27 -37.16 22.62
C GLY A 145 10.83 -38.43 22.01
N LEU A 146 12.16 -38.57 21.99
CA LEU A 146 12.82 -39.82 21.64
C LEU A 146 12.14 -40.93 22.45
N THR A 147 11.45 -41.84 21.78
CA THR A 147 10.90 -43.03 22.43
C THR A 147 12.06 -43.86 22.96
N GLU A 148 11.90 -44.51 24.12
CA GLU A 148 12.96 -45.32 24.78
C GLU A 148 13.60 -46.38 23.86
N GLU A 149 12.95 -46.72 22.74
CA GLU A 149 13.48 -47.60 21.70
C GLU A 149 14.64 -46.98 20.88
N GLU A 150 14.63 -45.68 20.59
CA GLU A 150 15.69 -44.99 19.81
C GLU A 150 16.94 -44.71 20.67
N GLU A 151 16.78 -44.54 21.99
CA GLU A 151 17.92 -44.42 22.92
C GLU A 151 18.68 -45.75 23.08
N ARG A 152 17.97 -46.90 22.96
CA ARG A 152 18.57 -48.24 23.01
C ARG A 152 19.35 -48.61 21.75
N GLU A 153 18.92 -48.15 20.58
CA GLU A 153 19.60 -48.45 19.32
C GLU A 153 20.94 -47.70 19.19
N LEU A 154 21.07 -46.53 19.84
CA LEU A 154 22.28 -45.71 19.84
C LEU A 154 23.34 -46.11 20.87
N LEU A 155 22.95 -46.79 21.96
CA LEU A 155 23.90 -47.19 23.01
C LEU A 155 24.59 -48.54 22.77
N GLY A 156 24.20 -49.25 21.71
CA GLY A 156 24.88 -50.47 21.29
C GLY A 156 24.65 -51.64 22.24
N ASP A 157 24.23 -52.76 21.66
CA ASP A 157 24.26 -54.06 22.31
C ASP A 157 25.71 -54.42 22.65
N GLY A 158 26.12 -54.08 23.87
CA GLY A 158 27.36 -54.51 24.48
C GLY A 158 27.11 -55.80 25.25
N GLY A 159 27.25 -56.94 24.59
CA GLY A 159 27.18 -58.28 25.19
C GLY A 159 27.38 -59.41 24.20
#